data_AF-A0A7C9HPF4-F1
#
_entry.id   AF-A0A7C9HPF4-F1
#
_cell.length_a   1.000
_cell.length_b   1.000
_cell.length_c   1.000
_cell.angle_alpha   90.00
_cell.angle_beta   90.00
_cell.angle_gamma   90.00
#
_symmetry.space_group_name_H-M   'P 1'
#
loop_
_entity.id
_entity.type
_entity.pdbx_description
1 polymer ?
#
loop_
_entity_poly.entity_id
_entity_poly.type
_entity_poly.pdbx_seq_one_letter_code
_entity_poly.pdbx_strand_id
1 'polypeptide(L)'
;MTAKRKNSGKWQRLAVLEEAHSAKGEAVRAQNWAYIEAAERRLSAADRAAWQDAAQVIERGAEPEVLDRLRVACAHLPPDLPHVAHPAKDEAQAWANGVDFSDGAPLLPPPATRAAAFASYFEAGAQWCDREAVRLPLSPDVHRLARWGAALWRFEGGLCAVLGGLA
;
A
#
# COMPACT_ATOMS: atom_id res chain seq x y z
N MET A 1 -15.63 55.24 -1.87
CA MET A 1 -15.44 54.12 -0.90
C MET A 1 -15.92 52.79 -1.51
N THR A 2 -15.12 52.10 -2.33
CA THR A 2 -15.59 50.87 -3.03
C THR A 2 -14.62 49.68 -3.00
N ALA A 3 -13.36 49.88 -2.60
CA ALA A 3 -12.36 48.80 -2.51
C ALA A 3 -12.58 47.86 -1.31
N LYS A 4 -13.01 48.40 -0.16
CA LYS A 4 -13.17 47.64 1.10
C LYS A 4 -14.28 46.57 1.03
N ARG A 5 -15.40 46.85 0.34
CA ARG A 5 -16.53 45.90 0.16
C ARG A 5 -16.21 44.77 -0.83
N LYS A 6 -15.43 45.04 -1.90
CA LYS A 6 -15.05 44.02 -2.89
C LYS A 6 -14.10 42.96 -2.32
N ASN A 7 -13.19 43.34 -1.42
CA ASN A 7 -12.26 42.38 -0.81
C ASN A 7 -12.96 41.47 0.21
N SER A 8 -13.89 41.98 1.01
CA SER A 8 -14.67 41.17 1.96
C SER A 8 -15.44 40.03 1.27
N GLY A 9 -16.06 40.30 0.12
CA GLY A 9 -16.75 39.27 -0.67
C GLY A 9 -15.81 38.25 -1.35
N LYS A 10 -14.57 38.63 -1.68
CA LYS A 10 -13.56 37.69 -2.20
C LYS A 10 -13.03 36.74 -1.11
N TRP A 11 -12.76 37.27 0.09
CA TRP A 11 -12.33 36.45 1.22
C TRP A 11 -13.41 35.48 1.68
N GLN A 12 -14.68 35.89 1.70
CA GLN A 12 -15.79 34.98 1.97
C GLN A 12 -15.91 33.87 0.91
N ARG A 13 -15.74 34.19 -0.37
CA ARG A 13 -15.72 33.18 -1.44
C ARG A 13 -14.55 32.22 -1.30
N LEU A 14 -13.37 32.72 -0.91
CA LEU A 14 -12.20 31.88 -0.67
C LEU A 14 -12.45 30.93 0.50
N ALA A 15 -12.96 31.43 1.63
CA ALA A 15 -13.27 30.59 2.79
C ALA A 15 -14.27 29.47 2.47
N VAL A 16 -15.31 29.77 1.68
CA VAL A 16 -16.28 28.76 1.20
C VAL A 16 -15.62 27.73 0.29
N LEU A 17 -14.70 28.15 -0.59
CA LEU A 17 -13.97 27.25 -1.48
C LEU A 17 -12.96 26.38 -0.71
N GLU A 18 -12.29 26.93 0.30
CA GLU A 18 -11.38 26.21 1.19
C GLU A 18 -12.13 25.17 2.03
N GLU A 19 -13.30 25.53 2.58
CA GLU A 19 -14.16 24.59 3.31
C GLU A 19 -14.68 23.48 2.40
N ALA A 20 -15.15 23.82 1.19
CA ALA A 20 -15.59 22.83 0.22
C ALA A 20 -14.44 21.92 -0.24
N HIS A 21 -13.23 22.45 -0.40
CA HIS A 21 -12.04 21.67 -0.75
C HIS A 21 -11.62 20.74 0.40
N SER A 22 -11.63 21.24 1.64
CA SER A 22 -11.36 20.44 2.84
C SER A 22 -12.36 19.28 2.98
N ALA A 23 -13.66 19.57 2.82
CA ALA A 23 -14.71 18.56 2.84
C ALA A 23 -14.53 17.51 1.74
N LYS A 24 -14.11 17.93 0.53
CA LYS A 24 -13.76 17.00 -0.56
C LYS A 24 -12.55 16.14 -0.19
N GLY A 25 -11.52 16.72 0.42
CA GLY A 25 -10.35 16.00 0.91
C GLY A 25 -10.72 14.93 1.94
N GLU A 26 -11.58 15.25 2.91
CA GLU A 26 -12.08 14.28 3.89
C GLU A 26 -12.90 13.16 3.23
N ALA A 27 -13.74 13.49 2.25
CA ALA A 27 -14.50 12.47 1.52
C ALA A 27 -13.59 11.51 0.76
N VAL A 28 -12.52 12.01 0.12
CA VAL A 28 -11.52 11.18 -0.55
C VAL A 28 -10.75 10.32 0.45
N ARG A 29 -10.33 10.88 1.59
CA ARG A 29 -9.68 10.10 2.66
C ARG A 29 -10.58 8.98 3.17
N ALA A 30 -11.84 9.27 3.45
CA ALA A 30 -12.81 8.28 3.90
C ALA A 30 -13.01 7.17 2.86
N GLN A 31 -13.07 7.52 1.57
CA GLN A 31 -13.16 6.55 0.48
C GLN A 31 -11.91 5.68 0.36
N ASN A 32 -10.71 6.29 0.36
CA ASN A 32 -9.45 5.55 0.31
C ASN A 32 -9.34 4.60 1.49
N TRP A 33 -9.71 5.05 2.69
CA TRP A 33 -9.74 4.23 3.89
C TRP A 33 -10.68 3.03 3.75
N ALA A 34 -11.87 3.23 3.17
CA ALA A 34 -12.81 2.13 2.91
C ALA A 34 -12.22 1.06 1.97
N TYR A 35 -11.43 1.45 0.97
CA TYR A 35 -10.73 0.50 0.09
C TYR A 35 -9.64 -0.28 0.82
N ILE A 36 -8.85 0.41 1.65
CA ILE A 36 -7.81 -0.21 2.49
C ILE A 36 -8.45 -1.22 3.45
N GLU A 37 -9.50 -0.84 4.16
CA GLU A 37 -10.23 -1.76 5.06
C GLU A 37 -10.81 -2.97 4.31
N ALA A 38 -11.35 -2.76 3.10
CA ALA A 38 -11.87 -3.84 2.28
C ALA A 38 -10.77 -4.80 1.84
N ALA A 39 -9.58 -4.28 1.49
CA ALA A 39 -8.41 -5.09 1.16
C ALA A 39 -7.90 -5.87 2.39
N GLU A 40 -7.79 -5.23 3.56
CA GLU A 40 -7.39 -5.86 4.82
C GLU A 40 -8.32 -7.01 5.24
N ARG A 41 -9.63 -6.87 4.98
CA ARG A 41 -10.61 -7.93 5.27
C ARG A 41 -10.38 -9.20 4.44
N ARG A 42 -9.70 -9.10 3.29
CA ARG A 42 -9.34 -10.25 2.45
C ARG A 42 -8.10 -11.00 2.95
N LEU A 43 -7.31 -10.38 3.83
CA LEU A 43 -6.17 -11.04 4.46
C LEU A 43 -6.62 -12.08 5.48
N SER A 44 -5.86 -13.17 5.59
CA SER A 44 -5.98 -14.08 6.73
C SER A 44 -5.65 -13.33 8.03
N ALA A 45 -6.09 -13.84 9.18
CA ALA A 45 -5.79 -13.22 10.47
C ALA A 45 -4.26 -13.08 10.70
N ALA A 46 -3.49 -14.07 10.28
CA ALA A 46 -2.04 -14.06 10.41
C ALA A 46 -1.37 -13.08 9.42
N ASP A 47 -1.89 -12.93 8.19
CA ASP A 47 -1.35 -11.94 7.24
C ASP A 47 -1.70 -10.52 7.68
N ARG A 48 -2.92 -10.30 8.19
CA ARG A 48 -3.32 -8.99 8.72
C ARG A 48 -2.45 -8.55 9.89
N ALA A 49 -2.19 -9.46 10.85
CA ALA A 49 -1.30 -9.16 11.96
C ALA A 49 0.11 -8.80 11.49
N ALA A 50 0.66 -9.54 10.52
CA ALA A 50 1.98 -9.27 9.95
C ALA A 50 2.04 -7.96 9.16
N TRP A 51 0.99 -7.62 8.41
CA TRP A 51 0.88 -6.34 7.71
C TRP A 51 0.83 -5.16 8.68
N GLN A 52 0.02 -5.24 9.74
CA GLN A 52 -0.06 -4.21 10.77
C GLN A 52 1.27 -4.05 11.51
N ASP A 53 1.94 -5.15 11.85
CA ASP A 53 3.27 -5.16 12.46
C ASP A 53 4.29 -4.44 11.58
N ALA A 54 4.34 -4.77 10.29
CA ALA A 54 5.20 -4.11 9.31
C ALA A 54 4.92 -2.61 9.22
N ALA A 55 3.65 -2.20 9.15
CA ALA A 55 3.26 -0.78 9.09
C ALA A 55 3.68 -0.01 10.35
N GLN A 56 3.52 -0.58 11.55
CA GLN A 56 3.98 0.04 12.79
C GLN A 56 5.50 0.28 12.77
N VAL A 57 6.27 -0.70 12.29
CA VAL A 57 7.73 -0.59 12.25
C VAL A 57 8.19 0.40 11.18
N ILE A 58 7.74 0.22 9.94
CA ILE A 58 8.26 0.94 8.77
C ILE A 58 7.77 2.39 8.75
N GLU A 59 6.50 2.63 9.05
CA GLU A 59 5.90 3.97 8.92
C GLU A 59 5.95 4.75 10.23
N ARG A 60 5.83 4.06 11.38
CA ARG A 60 5.72 4.70 12.70
C ARG A 60 6.96 4.55 13.56
N GLY A 61 8.01 3.89 13.04
CA GLY A 61 9.27 3.70 13.74
C GLY A 61 9.16 2.86 15.01
N ALA A 62 8.15 1.98 15.10
CA ALA A 62 8.10 1.01 16.17
C ALA A 62 9.33 0.07 16.09
N GLU A 63 9.96 -0.24 17.22
CA GLU A 63 11.21 -1.03 17.27
C GLU A 63 12.32 -0.51 16.33
N PRO A 64 12.89 0.69 16.55
CA PRO A 64 13.82 1.33 15.60
C PRO A 64 15.06 0.48 15.25
N GLU A 65 15.46 -0.45 16.12
CA GLU A 65 16.59 -1.36 15.90
C GLU A 65 16.26 -2.57 15.01
N VAL A 66 14.98 -2.89 14.79
CA VAL A 66 14.58 -4.10 14.08
C VAL A 66 15.05 -4.06 12.62
N LEU A 67 15.00 -2.91 11.96
CA LEU A 67 15.47 -2.76 10.59
C LEU A 67 16.98 -3.00 10.46
N ASP A 68 17.76 -2.58 11.46
CA ASP A 68 19.20 -2.86 11.50
C ASP A 68 19.48 -4.35 11.70
N ARG A 69 18.77 -5.02 12.62
CA ARG A 69 18.89 -6.47 12.81
C ARG A 69 18.50 -7.23 11.54
N LEU A 70 17.42 -6.82 10.87
CA LEU A 70 16.98 -7.40 9.60
C LEU A 70 18.03 -7.21 8.50
N ARG A 71 18.62 -6.02 8.39
CA ARG A 71 19.70 -5.73 7.42
C ARG A 71 20.90 -6.64 7.66
N VAL A 72 21.32 -6.84 8.90
CA VAL A 72 22.42 -7.76 9.25
C VAL A 72 22.03 -9.20 8.95
N ALA A 73 20.83 -9.62 9.37
CA ALA A 73 20.34 -10.98 9.14
C ALA A 73 20.23 -11.31 7.65
N CYS A 74 19.92 -10.32 6.81
CA CYS A 74 19.76 -10.48 5.37
C CYS A 74 21.02 -10.13 4.55
N ALA A 75 22.12 -9.71 5.18
CA ALA A 75 23.33 -9.26 4.47
C ALA A 75 23.98 -10.34 3.59
N HIS A 76 23.66 -11.61 3.83
CA HIS A 76 24.15 -12.76 3.06
C HIS A 76 23.29 -13.07 1.83
N LEU A 77 22.13 -12.43 1.67
CA LEU A 77 21.27 -12.62 0.51
C LEU A 77 21.91 -11.95 -0.71
N PRO A 78 21.93 -12.62 -1.88
CA PRO A 78 22.46 -12.02 -3.10
C PRO A 78 21.63 -10.79 -3.48
N PRO A 79 22.26 -9.76 -4.09
CA PRO A 79 21.55 -8.55 -4.52
C PRO A 79 20.47 -8.85 -5.58
N ASP A 80 20.70 -9.89 -6.39
CA ASP A 80 19.80 -10.37 -7.43
C ASP A 80 18.96 -11.54 -6.91
N LEU A 81 18.11 -11.27 -5.92
CA LEU A 81 17.11 -12.25 -5.49
C LEU A 81 16.23 -12.66 -6.67
N PRO A 82 15.89 -13.96 -6.82
CA PRO A 82 15.10 -14.43 -7.94
C PRO A 82 13.76 -13.68 -8.01
N HIS A 83 13.55 -12.97 -9.11
CA HIS A 83 12.32 -12.21 -9.32
C HIS A 83 11.14 -13.12 -9.67
N VAL A 84 9.94 -12.70 -9.28
CA VAL A 84 8.68 -13.35 -9.67
C VAL A 84 8.51 -13.21 -11.19
N ALA A 85 8.64 -14.32 -11.91
CA ALA A 85 8.37 -14.37 -13.34
C ALA A 85 6.85 -14.36 -13.57
N HIS A 86 6.31 -13.23 -14.03
CA HIS A 86 4.89 -13.09 -14.33
C HIS A 86 4.67 -12.15 -15.51
N PRO A 87 3.79 -12.47 -16.47
CA PRO A 87 3.60 -11.68 -17.70
C PRO A 87 3.07 -10.26 -17.44
N ALA A 88 2.41 -10.04 -16.30
CA ALA A 88 1.90 -8.73 -15.91
C ALA A 88 2.83 -7.95 -14.96
N LYS A 89 4.05 -8.44 -14.66
CA LYS A 89 4.94 -7.87 -13.65
C LYS A 89 5.16 -6.37 -13.85
N ASP A 90 5.66 -5.97 -15.01
CA ASP A 90 6.11 -4.59 -15.24
C ASP A 90 4.93 -3.61 -15.17
N GLU A 91 3.78 -4.00 -15.73
CA GLU A 91 2.56 -3.19 -15.68
C GLU A 91 1.94 -3.13 -14.28
N ALA A 92 1.95 -4.24 -13.54
CA ALA A 92 1.43 -4.29 -12.18
C ALA A 92 2.31 -3.47 -11.22
N GLN A 93 3.64 -3.53 -11.38
CA GLN A 93 4.58 -2.70 -10.63
C GLN A 93 4.43 -1.21 -10.98
N ALA A 94 4.31 -0.87 -12.27
CA ALA A 94 4.07 0.51 -12.69
C ALA A 94 2.76 1.06 -12.11
N TRP A 95 1.70 0.23 -12.06
CA TRP A 95 0.46 0.58 -11.39
C TRP A 95 0.66 0.78 -9.89
N ALA A 96 1.26 -0.18 -9.18
CA ALA A 96 1.49 -0.09 -7.73
C ALA A 96 2.32 1.14 -7.34
N ASN A 97 3.38 1.44 -8.10
CA ASN A 97 4.21 2.63 -7.88
C ASN A 97 3.50 3.95 -8.22
N GLY A 98 2.47 3.88 -9.07
CA GLY A 98 1.63 5.02 -9.44
C GLY A 98 0.42 5.23 -8.51
N VAL A 99 0.19 4.32 -7.55
CA VAL A 99 -0.82 4.53 -6.51
C VAL A 99 -0.32 5.63 -5.58
N ASP A 100 -0.94 6.82 -5.68
CA ASP A 100 -0.63 7.94 -4.82
C ASP A 100 -1.28 7.76 -3.45
N PHE A 101 -0.46 7.70 -2.41
CA PHE A 101 -0.90 7.66 -1.02
C PHE A 101 -0.94 9.06 -0.39
N SER A 102 -0.75 10.13 -1.17
CA SER A 102 -0.83 11.50 -0.67
C SER A 102 -2.21 11.83 -0.12
N ASP A 103 -2.23 12.54 1.01
CA ASP A 103 -3.46 12.93 1.69
C ASP A 103 -4.34 13.79 0.76
N GLY A 104 -5.43 13.20 0.28
CA GLY A 104 -6.46 13.89 -0.51
C GLY A 104 -6.48 13.57 -2.01
N ALA A 105 -5.59 12.70 -2.50
CA ALA A 105 -5.69 12.14 -3.86
C ALA A 105 -6.49 10.81 -3.86
N PRO A 106 -7.41 10.58 -4.81
CA PRO A 106 -8.13 9.31 -4.89
C PRO A 106 -7.20 8.19 -5.36
N LEU A 107 -7.30 7.01 -4.73
CA LEU A 107 -6.62 5.81 -5.22
C LEU A 107 -7.07 5.47 -6.64
N LEU A 108 -6.10 5.25 -7.53
CA LEU A 108 -6.37 4.99 -8.94
C LEU A 108 -6.61 3.49 -9.19
N PRO A 109 -7.77 3.11 -9.75
CA PRO A 109 -8.04 1.72 -10.04
C PRO A 109 -7.13 1.19 -11.15
N PRO A 110 -6.77 -0.11 -11.12
CA PRO A 110 -6.08 -0.73 -12.25
C PRO A 110 -6.98 -0.70 -13.49
N PRO A 111 -6.41 -0.77 -14.72
CA PRO A 111 -7.20 -0.96 -15.92
C PRO A 111 -8.10 -2.20 -15.77
N ALA A 112 -9.39 -2.08 -16.10
CA ALA A 112 -10.38 -3.13 -15.85
C ALA A 112 -9.99 -4.49 -16.47
N THR A 113 -9.36 -4.48 -17.65
CA THR A 113 -8.88 -5.69 -18.34
C THR A 113 -7.62 -6.30 -17.72
N ARG A 114 -6.98 -5.61 -16.78
CA ARG A 114 -5.70 -5.99 -16.16
C ARG A 114 -5.82 -6.31 -14.68
N ALA A 115 -6.89 -5.86 -13.99
CA ALA A 115 -7.08 -6.06 -12.56
C ALA A 115 -6.82 -7.51 -12.10
N ALA A 116 -7.35 -8.50 -12.81
CA ALA A 116 -7.17 -9.91 -12.44
C ALA A 116 -5.71 -10.39 -12.62
N ALA A 117 -5.04 -9.94 -13.69
CA ALA A 117 -3.65 -10.27 -13.97
C ALA A 117 -2.68 -9.57 -13.01
N PHE A 118 -3.05 -8.38 -12.52
CA PHE A 118 -2.28 -7.68 -11.50
C PHE A 118 -2.45 -8.39 -10.16
N ALA A 119 -3.69 -8.68 -9.74
CA ALA A 119 -3.93 -9.45 -8.52
C ALA A 119 -3.20 -10.80 -8.51
N SER A 120 -3.16 -11.52 -9.65
CA SER A 120 -2.42 -12.78 -9.75
C SER A 120 -0.90 -12.61 -9.65
N TYR A 121 -0.36 -11.49 -10.15
CA TYR A 121 1.05 -11.15 -9.98
C TYR A 121 1.40 -10.97 -8.50
N PHE A 122 0.61 -10.20 -7.76
CA PHE A 122 0.88 -9.96 -6.34
C PHE A 122 0.76 -11.27 -5.54
N GLU A 123 -0.22 -12.11 -5.83
CA GLU A 123 -0.35 -13.44 -5.22
C GLU A 123 0.87 -14.35 -5.54
N ALA A 124 1.38 -14.31 -6.77
CA ALA A 124 2.60 -15.03 -7.13
C ALA A 124 3.84 -14.52 -6.35
N GLY A 125 3.89 -13.22 -6.04
CA GLY A 125 4.90 -12.62 -5.17
C GLY A 125 4.79 -13.09 -3.73
N ALA A 126 3.58 -13.15 -3.17
CA ALA A 126 3.34 -13.68 -1.83
C ALA A 126 3.76 -15.15 -1.72
N GLN A 127 3.41 -15.97 -2.71
CA GLN A 127 3.81 -17.39 -2.76
C GLN A 127 5.32 -17.56 -2.89
N TRP A 128 6.00 -16.65 -3.58
CA TRP A 128 7.45 -16.66 -3.62
C TRP A 128 8.04 -16.37 -2.23
N CYS A 129 7.55 -15.36 -1.51
CA CYS A 129 7.97 -15.08 -0.13
C CYS A 129 7.76 -16.29 0.79
N ASP A 130 6.61 -16.97 0.72
CA ASP A 130 6.34 -18.15 1.52
C ASP A 130 7.30 -19.31 1.20
N ARG A 131 7.62 -19.54 -0.08
CA ARG A 131 8.58 -20.58 -0.48
C ARG A 131 9.98 -20.29 0.03
N GLU A 132 10.44 -19.04 -0.10
CA GLU A 132 11.78 -18.66 0.34
C GLU A 132 11.88 -18.67 1.88
N ALA A 133 10.80 -18.37 2.60
CA ALA A 133 10.75 -18.49 4.06
C ALA A 133 11.04 -19.91 4.57
N VAL A 134 10.69 -20.95 3.81
CA VAL A 134 10.93 -22.36 4.18
C VAL A 134 12.33 -22.84 3.78
N ARG A 135 12.91 -22.24 2.75
CA ARG A 135 14.21 -22.67 2.18
C ARG A 135 15.40 -22.15 2.95
N LEU A 136 15.24 -21.02 3.61
CA LEU A 136 16.35 -20.36 4.28
C LEU A 136 16.33 -20.75 5.77
N PRO A 137 17.37 -21.42 6.31
CA PRO A 137 17.49 -21.66 7.75
C PRO A 137 17.89 -20.35 8.42
N LEU A 138 16.92 -19.49 8.68
CA LEU A 138 17.20 -18.12 9.08
C LEU A 138 16.68 -17.81 10.47
N SER A 139 17.32 -16.82 11.07
CA SER A 139 16.93 -16.27 12.36
C SER A 139 15.43 -15.89 12.34
N PRO A 140 14.79 -15.81 13.52
CA PRO A 140 13.40 -15.35 13.64
C PRO A 140 13.11 -14.05 12.88
N ASP A 141 14.10 -13.15 12.80
CA ASP A 141 14.00 -11.89 12.06
C ASP A 141 13.75 -12.09 10.57
N VAL A 142 14.39 -13.06 9.91
CA VAL A 142 14.13 -13.25 8.47
C VAL A 142 12.81 -13.98 8.22
N HIS A 143 12.38 -14.85 9.13
CA HIS A 143 11.00 -15.37 9.07
C HIS A 143 9.97 -14.25 9.24
N ARG A 144 10.23 -13.28 10.14
CA ARG A 144 9.40 -12.07 10.29
C ARG A 144 9.38 -11.26 9.00
N LEU A 145 10.54 -11.03 8.37
CA LEU A 145 10.64 -10.31 7.10
C LEU A 145 9.88 -10.99 5.96
N ALA A 146 10.06 -12.30 5.79
CA ALA A 146 9.39 -13.04 4.74
C ALA A 146 7.87 -13.02 4.94
N ARG A 147 7.42 -13.07 6.20
CA ARG A 147 6.01 -12.94 6.55
C ARG A 147 5.47 -11.54 6.27
N TRP A 148 6.22 -10.48 6.59
CA TRP A 148 5.87 -9.11 6.21
C TRP A 148 5.74 -8.97 4.71
N GLY A 149 6.74 -9.44 3.94
CA GLY A 149 6.72 -9.40 2.49
C GLY A 149 5.50 -10.10 1.91
N ALA A 150 5.21 -11.34 2.34
CA ALA A 150 4.06 -12.09 1.87
C ALA A 150 2.73 -11.37 2.19
N ALA A 151 2.61 -10.79 3.39
CA ALA A 151 1.41 -10.04 3.79
C ALA A 151 1.22 -8.75 2.98
N LEU A 152 2.29 -8.01 2.71
CA LEU A 152 2.28 -6.80 1.87
C LEU A 152 1.85 -7.13 0.43
N TRP A 153 2.44 -8.17 -0.18
CA TRP A 153 2.03 -8.64 -1.51
C TRP A 153 0.54 -9.02 -1.55
N ARG A 154 0.05 -9.78 -0.56
CA ARG A 154 -1.38 -10.13 -0.48
C ARG A 154 -2.28 -8.92 -0.30
N PHE A 155 -1.83 -7.94 0.48
CA PHE A 155 -2.56 -6.70 0.67
C PHE A 155 -2.68 -5.92 -0.66
N GLU A 156 -1.58 -5.77 -1.40
CA GLU A 156 -1.58 -5.11 -2.72
C GLU A 156 -2.48 -5.85 -3.73
N GLY A 157 -2.44 -7.18 -3.74
CA GLY A 157 -3.35 -8.00 -4.54
C GLY A 157 -4.82 -7.82 -4.15
N GLY A 158 -5.10 -7.75 -2.83
CA GLY A 158 -6.42 -7.46 -2.29
C GLY A 158 -6.93 -6.07 -2.67
N LEU A 159 -6.07 -5.06 -2.56
CA LEU A 159 -6.38 -3.68 -2.94
C LEU A 159 -6.63 -3.56 -4.45
N CYS A 160 -5.81 -4.22 -5.26
CA CYS A 160 -5.98 -4.31 -6.71
C CYS A 160 -7.35 -4.91 -7.06
N ALA A 161 -7.74 -6.01 -6.40
CA ALA A 161 -9.03 -6.65 -6.61
C ALA A 161 -10.21 -5.76 -6.20
N VAL A 162 -10.12 -5.08 -5.05
CA VAL A 162 -11.15 -4.15 -4.58
C VAL A 162 -11.33 -2.99 -5.54
N LEU A 163 -10.24 -2.31 -5.91
CA LEU A 163 -10.28 -1.17 -6.82
C LEU A 163 -10.70 -1.58 -8.25
N GLY A 164 -10.32 -2.77 -8.67
CA GLY A 164 -10.68 -3.35 -9.97
C GLY A 164 -12.10 -3.94 -10.04
N GLY A 165 -12.86 -3.92 -8.93
CA GLY A 165 -14.23 -4.43 -8.90
C GLY A 165 -14.34 -5.96 -9.00
N LEU A 166 -13.28 -6.70 -8.61
CA LEU A 166 -13.25 -8.18 -8.60
C LEU A 166 -13.89 -8.76 -7.33
N ALA A 167 -14.92 -8.10 -6.81
CA ALA A 167 -15.62 -8.49 -5.60
C ALA A 167 -16.38 -9.81 -5.78
#